data_AF-A0A2S2QF43-F1
#
_entry.id   AF-A0A2S2QF43-F1
#
_cell.length_a   1.000
_cell.length_b   1.000
_cell.length_c   1.000
_cell.angle_alpha   90.00
_cell.angle_beta   90.00
_cell.angle_gamma   90.00
#
_symmetry.space_group_name_H-M   'P 1'
#
loop_
_entity.id
_entity.type
_entity.pdbx_description
1 polymer ?
#
loop_
_entity_poly.entity_id
_entity_poly.type
_entity_poly.pdbx_seq_one_letter_code
_entity_poly.pdbx_strand_id
1 'polypeptide(L)'
;MATNVLFATTLVCLMALSIFGFVEAYPQQFFQQQSQQPPRYEPITEVCLGCICESISSCNSTLACEGDVCGMFRITWAYWADSGKPVLQGDNPNDGQAYARCANDPTCARLSAVTYLTRFAQDCNRDGVIDCLDYAAIHKLGGYGCSAPLDQYYKNKYDACQRAVVELSGAPGAESGVDVRFNPAPEQQTQRPEAEQQQQLSFNN
;
A
#
# COMPACT_ATOMS: atom_id res chain seq x y z
N MET A 1 20.63 65.29 70.17
CA MET A 1 20.18 66.12 69.02
C MET A 1 20.83 65.51 67.79
N ALA A 2 20.09 64.66 67.08
CA ALA A 2 19.42 65.04 65.82
C ALA A 2 20.48 65.18 64.68
N THR A 3 20.82 64.08 64.00
CA THR A 3 20.20 63.55 62.73
C THR A 3 20.76 64.23 61.48
N ASN A 4 21.55 63.54 60.64
CA ASN A 4 21.13 62.56 59.61
C ASN A 4 20.30 63.19 58.49
N VAL A 5 20.92 63.72 57.43
CA VAL A 5 20.40 63.71 56.05
C VAL A 5 21.59 63.94 55.13
N LEU A 6 22.08 62.90 54.44
CA LEU A 6 22.89 62.90 53.21
C LEU A 6 23.54 61.51 53.16
N PHE A 7 23.61 60.88 51.98
CA PHE A 7 24.05 59.48 51.76
C PHE A 7 22.99 58.37 51.83
N ALA A 8 21.73 58.65 51.49
CA ALA A 8 20.70 57.61 51.32
C ALA A 8 20.10 57.53 49.90
N THR A 9 20.86 57.87 48.85
CA THR A 9 20.33 57.79 47.47
C THR A 9 21.18 56.99 46.47
N THR A 10 22.42 56.61 46.79
CA THR A 10 23.24 55.78 45.87
C THR A 10 23.30 54.30 46.24
N LEU A 11 22.78 53.90 47.40
CA LEU A 11 22.81 52.52 47.91
C LEU A 11 21.51 51.74 47.68
N VAL A 12 20.60 52.28 46.86
CA VAL A 12 19.36 51.59 46.47
C VAL A 12 19.48 50.91 45.10
N CYS A 13 20.59 51.08 44.38
CA CYS A 13 20.78 50.52 43.03
C CYS A 13 21.62 49.23 42.95
N LEU A 14 22.19 48.73 44.07
CA LEU A 14 23.04 47.52 44.05
C LEU A 14 22.53 46.32 44.85
N MET A 15 21.39 46.43 45.54
CA MET A 15 20.75 45.28 46.22
C MET A 15 19.59 44.67 45.43
N ALA A 16 19.33 45.15 44.21
CA ALA A 16 18.33 44.60 43.30
C ALA A 16 18.82 43.37 42.50
N LEU A 17 19.93 42.75 42.89
CA LEU A 17 20.50 41.55 42.25
C LEU A 17 20.53 40.31 43.15
N SER A 18 19.78 40.29 44.25
CA SER A 18 19.82 39.12 45.16
C SER A 18 18.54 38.91 45.95
N ILE A 19 17.38 38.95 45.29
CA ILE A 19 16.25 38.12 45.74
C ILE A 19 16.35 36.83 44.94
N PHE A 20 16.89 35.82 45.60
CA PHE A 20 16.89 34.44 45.14
C PHE A 20 15.44 33.99 44.90
N GLY A 21 14.93 34.24 43.69
CA GLY A 21 13.79 33.55 43.11
C GLY A 21 14.22 32.15 42.70
N PHE A 22 14.54 31.31 43.68
CA PHE A 22 14.60 29.87 43.49
C PHE A 22 13.30 29.26 44.03
N VAL A 23 12.81 28.27 43.30
CA VAL A 23 11.54 27.54 43.49
C VAL A 23 10.32 28.24 42.91
N GLU A 24 10.35 28.50 41.61
CA GLU A 24 9.15 28.18 40.83
C GLU A 24 9.08 26.66 40.71
N ALA A 25 8.29 26.08 41.61
CA ALA A 25 7.67 24.80 41.39
C ALA A 25 6.73 24.95 40.18
N TYR A 26 7.28 24.89 38.97
CA TYR A 26 6.49 24.57 37.81
C TYR A 26 6.08 23.11 37.97
N PRO A 27 4.80 22.76 38.21
CA PRO A 27 4.35 21.46 37.76
C PRO A 27 4.58 21.49 36.25
N GLN A 28 5.59 20.77 35.78
CA GLN A 28 5.70 20.49 34.37
C GLN A 28 4.35 19.87 34.00
N GLN A 29 3.56 20.64 33.26
CA GLN A 29 2.39 20.16 32.57
C GLN A 29 2.90 19.23 31.46
N PHE A 30 3.42 18.07 31.86
CA PHE A 30 3.54 16.86 31.05
C PHE A 30 2.16 16.23 30.94
N PHE A 31 1.22 17.02 30.45
CA PHE A 31 -0.11 16.66 29.98
C PHE A 31 -0.35 17.77 28.93
N GLN A 32 0.02 17.61 27.66
CA GLN A 32 -0.51 16.64 26.72
C GLN A 32 0.52 16.36 25.61
N GLN A 33 1.23 15.24 25.70
CA GLN A 33 1.83 14.60 24.52
C GLN A 33 1.34 13.15 24.42
N GLN A 34 0.02 13.00 24.54
CA GLN A 34 -0.75 11.90 24.01
C GLN A 34 -1.70 12.62 23.05
N SER A 35 -1.61 12.52 21.72
CA SER A 35 -1.60 11.30 20.93
C SER A 35 -1.36 11.64 19.45
N GLN A 36 -0.14 11.53 18.93
CA GLN A 36 0.09 11.37 17.49
C GLN A 36 1.33 10.50 17.29
N GLN A 37 1.18 9.18 17.49
CA GLN A 37 2.13 8.26 16.84
C GLN A 37 1.85 8.32 15.34
N PRO A 38 2.87 8.49 14.49
CA PRO A 38 2.67 8.38 13.05
C PRO A 38 2.09 7.00 12.73
N PRO A 39 1.21 6.90 11.71
CA PRO A 39 0.60 5.62 11.37
C PRO A 39 1.68 4.59 11.03
N ARG A 40 1.45 3.32 11.41
CA ARG A 40 2.39 2.24 11.09
C ARG A 40 2.28 1.88 9.61
N TYR A 41 3.41 1.82 8.92
CA TYR A 41 3.46 1.47 7.50
C TYR A 41 3.73 -0.02 7.30
N GLU A 42 2.83 -0.73 6.63
CA GLU A 42 3.06 -2.09 6.16
C GLU A 42 3.50 -2.11 4.69
N PRO A 43 4.45 -2.99 4.32
CA PRO A 43 4.92 -3.07 2.94
C PRO A 43 3.82 -3.57 1.99
N ILE A 44 3.81 -3.05 0.77
CA ILE A 44 2.98 -3.59 -0.32
C ILE A 44 3.56 -4.95 -0.72
N THR A 45 2.95 -6.04 -0.27
CA THR A 45 3.39 -7.41 -0.59
C THR A 45 2.82 -7.89 -1.92
N GLU A 46 3.41 -8.95 -2.49
CA GLU A 46 2.84 -9.62 -3.68
C GLU A 46 1.44 -10.17 -3.41
N VAL A 47 1.19 -10.65 -2.18
CA VAL A 47 -0.15 -11.06 -1.72
C VAL A 47 -1.12 -9.89 -1.79
N CYS A 48 -0.70 -8.72 -1.31
CA CYS A 48 -1.53 -7.53 -1.34
C CYS A 48 -1.91 -7.13 -2.78
N LEU A 49 -0.91 -7.04 -3.66
CA LEU A 49 -1.14 -6.72 -5.08
C LEU A 49 -2.01 -7.76 -5.77
N GLY A 50 -1.81 -9.05 -5.46
CA GLY A 50 -2.63 -10.15 -5.94
C GLY A 50 -4.10 -9.96 -5.59
N CYS A 51 -4.42 -9.65 -4.33
CA CYS A 51 -5.81 -9.42 -3.92
C CYS A 51 -6.43 -8.14 -4.50
N ILE A 52 -5.64 -7.08 -4.72
CA ILE A 52 -6.10 -5.88 -5.45
C ILE A 52 -6.45 -6.23 -6.90
N CYS A 53 -5.56 -6.98 -7.56
CA CYS A 53 -5.72 -7.43 -8.94
C CYS A 53 -6.93 -8.38 -9.09
N GLU A 54 -7.12 -9.31 -8.15
CA GLU A 54 -8.25 -10.24 -8.19
C GLU A 54 -9.58 -9.55 -7.94
N SER A 55 -9.61 -8.58 -7.03
CA SER A 55 -10.82 -7.82 -6.74
C SER A 55 -11.23 -6.87 -7.87
N ILE A 56 -10.27 -6.32 -8.61
CA ILE A 56 -10.57 -5.34 -9.67
C ILE A 56 -10.89 -5.98 -11.02
N SER A 57 -10.29 -7.13 -11.35
CA SER A 57 -10.42 -7.74 -12.68
C SER A 57 -10.43 -9.27 -12.71
N SER A 58 -10.43 -9.93 -11.55
CA SER A 58 -10.08 -11.36 -11.46
C SER A 58 -8.71 -11.66 -12.09
N CYS A 59 -7.75 -10.75 -11.90
CA CYS A 59 -6.40 -10.82 -12.44
C CYS A 59 -6.31 -11.23 -13.90
N ASN A 60 -7.28 -10.80 -14.69
CA ASN A 60 -7.37 -11.22 -16.08
C ASN A 60 -6.35 -10.45 -16.92
N SER A 61 -5.19 -11.08 -17.15
CA SER A 61 -4.08 -10.55 -17.94
C SER A 61 -4.39 -10.41 -19.44
N THR A 62 -5.54 -10.94 -19.89
CA THR A 62 -6.00 -10.79 -21.29
C THR A 62 -6.84 -9.53 -21.49
N LEU A 63 -7.20 -8.82 -20.42
CA LEU A 63 -7.93 -7.56 -20.53
C LEU A 63 -7.08 -6.50 -21.22
N ALA A 64 -7.60 -5.99 -22.33
CA ALA A 64 -7.07 -4.82 -23.01
C ALA A 64 -7.68 -3.53 -22.41
N CYS A 65 -7.59 -2.44 -23.16
CA CYS A 65 -8.25 -1.18 -22.83
C CYS A 65 -9.75 -1.25 -23.14
N GLU A 66 -10.56 -0.84 -22.17
CA GLU A 66 -11.98 -0.56 -22.32
C GLU A 66 -12.18 0.93 -22.01
N GLY A 67 -12.37 1.73 -23.07
CA GLY A 67 -12.30 3.19 -22.96
C GLY A 67 -10.93 3.65 -22.45
N ASP A 68 -10.94 4.48 -21.41
CA ASP A 68 -9.72 5.05 -20.82
C ASP A 68 -9.09 4.18 -19.73
N VAL A 69 -9.57 2.94 -19.55
CA VAL A 69 -9.17 2.04 -18.47
C VAL A 69 -8.57 0.76 -19.04
N CYS A 70 -7.33 0.43 -18.71
CA CYS A 70 -6.56 -0.63 -19.35
C CYS A 70 -6.06 -1.71 -18.37
N GLY A 71 -5.94 -2.93 -18.87
CA GLY A 71 -5.20 -4.01 -18.24
C GLY A 71 -5.85 -4.66 -17.03
N MET A 72 -5.16 -5.66 -16.49
CA MET A 72 -5.58 -6.43 -15.31
C MET A 72 -5.69 -5.59 -14.02
N PHE A 73 -4.99 -4.46 -13.96
CA PHE A 73 -5.11 -3.53 -12.84
C PHE A 73 -6.11 -2.40 -13.09
N ARG A 74 -6.86 -2.43 -14.21
CA ARG A 74 -7.84 -1.39 -14.58
C ARG A 74 -7.27 0.03 -14.39
N ILE A 75 -6.05 0.24 -14.86
CA ILE A 75 -5.29 1.49 -14.70
C ILE A 75 -5.84 2.52 -15.66
N THR A 76 -5.93 3.79 -15.25
CA THR A 76 -6.24 4.93 -16.13
C THR A 76 -4.96 5.66 -16.54
N TRP A 77 -5.03 6.51 -17.56
CA TRP A 77 -3.88 7.35 -17.93
C TRP A 77 -3.36 8.20 -16.77
N ALA A 78 -4.26 8.82 -15.98
CA ALA A 78 -3.89 9.66 -14.84
C ALA A 78 -3.20 8.85 -13.74
N TYR A 79 -3.72 7.64 -13.46
CA TYR A 79 -3.09 6.70 -12.55
C TYR A 79 -1.64 6.40 -12.98
N TRP A 80 -1.44 5.98 -14.24
CA TRP A 80 -0.12 5.70 -14.79
C TRP A 80 0.81 6.93 -14.79
N ALA A 81 0.27 8.11 -15.08
CA ALA A 81 1.04 9.35 -15.05
C ALA A 81 1.51 9.68 -13.63
N ASP A 82 0.65 9.50 -12.63
CA ASP A 82 1.01 9.70 -11.23
C ASP A 82 1.96 8.63 -10.69
N SER A 83 1.97 7.43 -11.29
CA SER A 83 3.00 6.41 -11.08
C SER A 83 4.38 6.78 -11.65
N GLY A 84 4.56 7.98 -12.20
CA GLY A 84 5.83 8.40 -12.80
C GLY A 84 6.03 7.92 -14.24
N LYS A 85 4.95 7.51 -14.93
CA LYS A 85 4.96 7.07 -16.32
C LYS A 85 5.94 5.92 -16.61
N PRO A 86 5.89 4.81 -15.84
CA PRO A 86 6.73 3.66 -16.14
C PRO A 86 6.44 3.11 -17.54
N VAL A 87 7.44 2.59 -18.22
CA VAL A 87 7.29 2.06 -19.57
C VAL A 87 8.03 0.74 -19.72
N LEU A 88 7.73 0.03 -20.81
CA LEU A 88 8.50 -1.14 -21.22
C LEU A 88 9.94 -0.75 -21.56
N GLN A 89 10.86 -1.72 -21.45
CA GLN A 89 12.26 -1.49 -21.78
C GLN A 89 12.41 -1.00 -23.22
N GLY A 90 13.06 0.16 -23.40
CA GLY A 90 13.28 0.78 -24.71
C GLY A 90 12.11 1.60 -25.24
N ASP A 91 11.01 1.71 -24.50
CA ASP A 91 9.85 2.52 -24.86
C ASP A 91 10.01 3.98 -24.36
N ASN A 92 9.18 4.89 -24.87
CA ASN A 92 9.22 6.33 -24.59
C ASN A 92 8.03 6.77 -23.71
N PRO A 93 8.24 7.30 -22.50
CA PRO A 93 7.14 7.75 -21.61
C PRO A 93 6.34 8.94 -22.14
N ASN A 94 6.79 9.59 -23.22
CA ASN A 94 6.06 10.68 -23.87
C ASN A 94 5.29 10.23 -25.12
N ASP A 95 5.38 8.96 -25.52
CA ASP A 95 4.51 8.41 -26.55
C ASP A 95 3.08 8.28 -25.99
N GLY A 96 2.09 8.74 -26.75
CA GLY A 96 0.67 8.68 -26.37
C GLY A 96 0.16 7.24 -26.14
N GLN A 97 0.83 6.23 -26.69
CA GLN A 97 0.49 4.82 -26.55
C GLN A 97 1.31 4.10 -25.45
N ALA A 98 2.29 4.76 -24.84
CA ALA A 98 3.13 4.14 -23.80
C ALA A 98 2.32 3.71 -22.58
N TYR A 99 1.33 4.52 -22.19
CA TYR A 99 0.35 4.18 -21.16
C TYR A 99 -0.33 2.83 -21.43
N ALA A 100 -0.97 2.68 -22.59
CA ALA A 100 -1.75 1.49 -22.91
C ALA A 100 -0.85 0.25 -23.01
N ARG A 101 0.35 0.38 -23.59
CA ARG A 101 1.35 -0.70 -23.63
C ARG A 101 1.77 -1.13 -22.22
N CYS A 102 2.06 -0.18 -21.34
CA CYS A 102 2.46 -0.47 -19.97
C CYS A 102 1.31 -1.10 -19.16
N ALA A 103 0.10 -0.53 -19.24
CA ALA A 103 -1.04 -1.03 -18.48
C ALA A 103 -1.49 -2.43 -18.90
N ASN A 104 -1.29 -2.82 -20.17
CA ASN A 104 -1.60 -4.16 -20.67
C ASN A 104 -0.45 -5.17 -20.49
N ASP A 105 0.75 -4.72 -20.12
CA ASP A 105 1.85 -5.63 -19.76
C ASP A 105 1.82 -5.94 -18.25
N PRO A 106 1.78 -7.21 -17.83
CA PRO A 106 1.66 -7.56 -16.41
C PRO A 106 2.76 -6.96 -15.52
N THR A 107 3.99 -6.88 -16.03
CA THR A 107 5.14 -6.40 -15.24
C THR A 107 5.10 -4.87 -15.09
N CYS A 108 4.84 -4.16 -16.18
CA CYS A 108 4.75 -2.71 -16.19
C CYS A 108 3.50 -2.21 -15.48
N ALA A 109 2.37 -2.91 -15.60
CA ALA A 109 1.14 -2.62 -14.87
C ALA A 109 1.35 -2.79 -13.36
N ARG A 110 2.03 -3.87 -12.92
CA ARG A 110 2.41 -4.04 -11.51
C ARG A 110 3.30 -2.90 -11.02
N LEU A 111 4.32 -2.51 -11.79
CA LEU A 111 5.19 -1.38 -11.44
C LEU A 111 4.39 -0.07 -11.31
N SER A 112 3.45 0.17 -12.21
CA SER A 112 2.53 1.30 -12.15
C SER A 112 1.71 1.28 -10.86
N ALA A 113 1.10 0.13 -10.52
CA ALA A 113 0.31 -0.06 -9.31
C ALA A 113 1.14 0.22 -8.06
N VAL A 114 2.29 -0.44 -7.90
CA VAL A 114 3.17 -0.26 -6.73
C VAL A 114 3.60 1.20 -6.56
N THR A 115 3.99 1.86 -7.66
CA THR A 115 4.46 3.24 -7.58
C THR A 115 3.34 4.21 -7.22
N TYR A 116 2.13 4.01 -7.76
CA TYR A 116 0.96 4.80 -7.39
C TYR A 116 0.60 4.61 -5.92
N LEU A 117 0.50 3.35 -5.47
CA LEU A 117 0.16 3.01 -4.09
C LEU A 117 1.18 3.57 -3.11
N THR A 118 2.47 3.50 -3.44
CA THR A 118 3.55 4.09 -2.63
C THR A 118 3.42 5.62 -2.57
N ARG A 119 3.10 6.27 -3.70
CA ARG A 119 2.96 7.73 -3.76
C ARG A 119 1.78 8.25 -2.94
N PHE A 120 0.68 7.51 -2.90
CA PHE A 120 -0.57 7.91 -2.25
C PHE A 120 -0.83 7.20 -0.93
N ALA A 121 0.16 6.47 -0.40
CA ALA A 121 0.06 5.73 0.85
C ALA A 121 -0.41 6.62 2.00
N GLN A 122 -1.55 6.28 2.58
CA GLN A 122 -2.14 6.98 3.72
C GLN A 122 -3.15 6.05 4.41
N ASP A 123 -3.46 6.35 5.67
CA ASP A 123 -4.44 5.61 6.45
C ASP A 123 -5.85 6.08 6.04
N CYS A 124 -6.51 5.28 5.22
CA CYS A 124 -7.77 5.61 4.59
C CYS A 124 -8.96 5.32 5.51
N ASN A 125 -8.85 4.29 6.35
CA ASN A 125 -9.90 3.83 7.25
C ASN A 125 -9.80 4.41 8.68
N ARG A 126 -8.69 5.10 8.99
CA ARG A 126 -8.35 5.77 10.26
C ARG A 126 -8.14 4.82 11.44
N ASP A 127 -7.58 3.64 11.19
CA ASP A 127 -7.26 2.67 12.25
C ASP A 127 -5.84 2.83 12.84
N GLY A 128 -5.03 3.75 12.29
CA GLY A 128 -3.66 4.02 12.74
C GLY A 128 -2.60 3.17 12.04
N VAL A 129 -2.97 2.37 11.05
CA VAL A 129 -2.08 1.57 10.21
C VAL A 129 -2.31 1.95 8.74
N ILE A 130 -1.25 1.85 7.92
CA ILE A 130 -1.33 1.91 6.47
C ILE A 130 -1.03 0.48 6.00
N ASP A 131 -2.08 -0.25 5.67
CA ASP A 131 -2.00 -1.67 5.30
C ASP A 131 -2.59 -1.95 3.91
N CYS A 132 -2.75 -3.24 3.59
CA CYS A 132 -3.27 -3.63 2.29
C CYS A 132 -4.71 -3.18 2.02
N LEU A 133 -5.54 -3.03 3.05
CA LEU A 133 -6.89 -2.51 2.90
C LEU A 133 -6.86 -1.05 2.44
N ASP A 134 -5.93 -0.25 2.97
CA ASP A 134 -5.72 1.13 2.52
C ASP A 134 -5.22 1.17 1.08
N TYR A 135 -4.25 0.33 0.73
CA TYR A 135 -3.75 0.24 -0.65
C TYR A 135 -4.87 -0.19 -1.63
N ALA A 136 -5.75 -1.12 -1.24
CA ALA A 136 -6.90 -1.49 -2.04
C ALA A 136 -7.88 -0.32 -2.22
N ALA A 137 -8.14 0.45 -1.16
CA ALA A 137 -8.97 1.65 -1.22
C ALA A 137 -8.36 2.72 -2.14
N ILE A 138 -7.06 2.98 -2.03
CA ILE A 138 -6.32 3.91 -2.89
C ILE A 138 -6.37 3.46 -4.35
N HIS A 139 -6.20 2.17 -4.63
CA HIS A 139 -6.27 1.65 -5.99
C HIS A 139 -7.65 1.89 -6.61
N LYS A 140 -8.71 1.62 -5.83
CA LYS A 140 -10.08 1.64 -6.31
C LYS A 140 -10.68 3.05 -6.42
N LEU A 141 -10.37 3.91 -5.45
CA LEU A 141 -11.00 5.23 -5.29
C LEU A 141 -10.05 6.39 -5.61
N GLY A 142 -8.78 6.08 -5.88
CA GLY A 142 -7.71 7.06 -6.03
C GLY A 142 -7.20 7.56 -4.67
N GLY A 143 -6.00 8.14 -4.68
CA GLY A 143 -5.34 8.62 -3.46
C GLY A 143 -6.19 9.59 -2.65
N TYR A 144 -6.81 10.58 -3.28
CA TYR A 144 -7.61 11.58 -2.55
C TYR A 144 -9.01 11.10 -2.14
N GLY A 145 -9.47 9.97 -2.70
CA GLY A 145 -10.82 9.44 -2.51
C GLY A 145 -10.91 8.26 -1.55
N CYS A 146 -9.78 7.74 -1.06
CA CYS A 146 -9.73 6.42 -0.42
C CYS A 146 -10.52 6.29 0.89
N SER A 147 -10.87 7.39 1.56
CA SER A 147 -11.76 7.36 2.74
C SER A 147 -13.24 7.18 2.40
N ALA A 148 -13.63 7.18 1.12
CA ALA A 148 -14.99 6.86 0.73
C ALA A 148 -15.27 5.34 0.87
N PRO A 149 -16.53 4.92 1.04
CA PRO A 149 -16.86 3.51 1.10
C PRO A 149 -16.49 2.78 -0.20
N LEU A 150 -15.79 1.65 -0.05
CA LEU A 150 -15.58 0.72 -1.16
C LEU A 150 -16.91 0.12 -1.62
N ASP A 151 -17.06 -0.09 -2.93
CA ASP A 151 -18.21 -0.84 -3.43
C ASP A 151 -18.20 -2.27 -2.88
N GLN A 152 -19.39 -2.79 -2.57
CA GLN A 152 -19.51 -4.07 -1.88
C GLN A 152 -18.96 -5.24 -2.70
N TYR A 153 -19.06 -5.17 -4.03
CA TYR A 153 -18.58 -6.24 -4.91
C TYR A 153 -17.06 -6.35 -4.85
N TYR A 154 -16.37 -5.22 -5.03
CA TYR A 154 -14.91 -5.11 -4.92
C TYR A 154 -14.44 -5.53 -3.52
N LYS A 155 -15.06 -5.01 -2.46
CA LYS A 155 -14.68 -5.33 -1.09
C LYS A 155 -14.86 -6.82 -0.77
N ASN A 156 -15.98 -7.43 -1.18
CA ASN A 156 -16.22 -8.85 -0.95
C ASN A 156 -15.17 -9.74 -1.64
N LYS A 157 -14.78 -9.38 -2.87
CA LYS A 157 -13.72 -10.10 -3.61
C LYS A 157 -12.37 -9.95 -2.95
N TYR A 158 -12.03 -8.74 -2.51
CA TYR A 158 -10.80 -8.46 -1.78
C TYR A 158 -10.73 -9.26 -0.48
N ASP A 159 -11.76 -9.18 0.36
CA ASP A 159 -11.82 -9.88 1.65
C ASP A 159 -11.74 -11.41 1.47
N ALA A 160 -12.37 -11.94 0.41
CA ALA A 160 -12.30 -13.37 0.08
C ALA A 160 -10.87 -13.80 -0.32
N CYS A 161 -10.16 -12.97 -1.10
CA CYS A 161 -8.77 -13.24 -1.43
C CYS A 161 -7.87 -13.22 -0.20
N GLN A 162 -7.99 -12.20 0.67
CA GLN A 162 -7.19 -12.09 1.88
C GLN A 162 -7.37 -13.32 2.80
N ARG A 163 -8.62 -13.77 3.00
CA ARG A 163 -8.90 -15.00 3.77
C ARG A 163 -8.24 -16.23 3.16
N ALA A 164 -8.40 -16.43 1.85
CA ALA A 164 -7.81 -17.57 1.16
C ALA A 164 -6.27 -17.60 1.28
N VAL A 165 -5.61 -16.44 1.19
CA VAL A 165 -4.15 -16.39 1.32
C VAL A 165 -3.69 -16.65 2.76
N VAL A 166 -4.42 -16.18 3.77
CA VAL A 166 -4.13 -16.53 5.18
C VAL A 166 -4.23 -18.04 5.42
N GLU A 167 -5.27 -18.69 4.88
CA GLU A 167 -5.48 -20.14 4.99
C GLU A 167 -4.36 -20.94 4.30
N LEU A 168 -3.88 -20.48 3.13
CA LEU A 168 -2.82 -21.15 2.37
C LEU A 168 -1.40 -20.89 2.92
N SER A 169 -1.18 -19.73 3.54
CA SER A 169 0.14 -19.35 4.07
C SER A 169 0.46 -19.95 5.44
N GLY A 170 -0.49 -20.66 6.07
CA GLY A 170 -0.27 -21.34 7.34
C GLY A 170 0.14 -20.40 8.48
N ALA A 171 -0.19 -19.12 8.39
CA ALA A 171 0.09 -18.16 9.45
C ALA A 171 -0.66 -18.59 10.72
N PRO A 172 0.04 -18.83 11.86
CA PRO A 172 -0.61 -19.34 13.06
C PRO A 172 -1.46 -18.25 13.70
N GLY A 173 -2.76 -18.31 13.45
CA GLY A 173 -3.73 -17.35 13.95
C GLY A 173 -5.14 -17.90 14.10
N ALA A 174 -5.30 -19.22 14.31
CA ALA A 174 -6.46 -19.85 14.95
C ALA A 174 -6.26 -21.37 14.93
N GLU A 175 -6.20 -21.97 16.11
CA GLU A 175 -6.23 -23.42 16.28
C GLU A 175 -7.55 -23.98 15.72
N SER A 176 -7.45 -24.90 14.75
CA SER A 176 -8.50 -25.88 14.47
C SER A 176 -7.88 -27.00 13.64
N GLY A 177 -7.69 -28.16 14.28
CA GLY A 177 -7.16 -29.37 13.66
C GLY A 177 -8.10 -29.94 12.61
N VAL A 178 -7.92 -29.51 11.36
CA VAL A 178 -8.46 -30.19 10.19
C VAL A 178 -7.30 -30.83 9.46
N ASP A 179 -7.21 -32.15 9.60
CA ASP A 179 -6.26 -33.00 8.89
C ASP A 179 -6.70 -33.08 7.42
N VAL A 180 -6.21 -32.15 6.58
CA VAL A 180 -6.50 -32.15 5.14
C VAL A 180 -5.59 -33.18 4.48
N ARG A 181 -6.11 -34.40 4.33
CA ARG A 181 -5.60 -35.36 3.35
C ARG A 181 -5.73 -34.75 1.96
N PHE A 182 -4.60 -34.34 1.38
CA PHE A 182 -4.49 -33.98 -0.02
C PHE A 182 -4.85 -35.19 -0.88
N ASN A 183 -6.01 -35.15 -1.54
CA ASN A 183 -6.26 -35.99 -2.70
C ASN A 183 -5.62 -35.31 -3.90
N PRO A 184 -4.63 -35.93 -4.57
CA PRO A 184 -4.08 -35.37 -5.81
C PRO A 184 -5.17 -35.33 -6.88
N ALA A 185 -5.18 -34.22 -7.64
CA ALA A 185 -6.06 -34.04 -8.79
C ALA A 185 -5.79 -35.13 -9.86
N PRO A 186 -6.82 -35.55 -10.63
CA PRO A 186 -6.63 -36.52 -11.70
C PRO A 186 -5.79 -35.90 -12.84
N GLU A 187 -4.76 -36.63 -13.26
CA GLU A 187 -3.92 -36.30 -14.41
C GLU A 187 -4.78 -36.14 -15.67
N GLN A 188 -4.78 -34.93 -16.24
CA GLN A 188 -5.25 -34.73 -17.62
C GLN A 188 -4.20 -35.30 -18.57
N GLN A 189 -4.47 -36.49 -19.11
CA GLN A 189 -3.75 -37.05 -20.24
C GLN A 189 -3.88 -36.10 -21.43
N THR A 190 -2.82 -35.34 -21.69
CA THR A 190 -2.66 -34.54 -22.89
C THR A 190 -2.56 -35.48 -24.09
N GLN A 191 -3.62 -35.52 -24.91
CA GLN A 191 -3.62 -36.24 -26.18
C GLN A 191 -2.68 -35.55 -27.16
N ARG A 192 -1.60 -36.24 -27.52
CA ARG A 192 -0.67 -35.87 -28.59
C ARG A 192 -1.34 -36.08 -29.95
N PRO A 193 -1.31 -35.11 -30.88
CA PRO A 193 -1.91 -35.26 -32.21
C PRO A 193 -1.18 -36.34 -33.05
N GLU A 194 -1.97 -37.16 -33.75
CA GLU A 194 -1.59 -38.38 -34.51
C GLU A 194 -0.67 -38.17 -35.74
N ALA A 195 -0.12 -36.97 -35.95
CA ALA A 195 0.64 -36.64 -37.15
C ALA A 195 2.11 -37.13 -37.14
N GLU A 196 2.67 -37.51 -35.98
CA GLU A 196 4.09 -37.93 -35.90
C GLU A 196 4.32 -39.43 -36.13
N GLN A 197 3.28 -40.28 -36.04
CA GLN A 197 3.48 -41.74 -36.01
C GLN A 197 3.66 -42.37 -37.40
N GLN A 198 3.31 -41.67 -38.48
CA GLN A 198 3.54 -42.16 -39.86
C GLN A 198 4.95 -41.90 -40.37
N GLN A 199 5.71 -40.99 -39.77
CA GLN A 199 7.07 -40.68 -40.24
C GLN A 199 8.12 -41.66 -39.72
N GLN A 200 7.87 -42.39 -38.63
CA GLN A 200 8.81 -43.39 -38.10
C GLN A 200 8.72 -44.76 -38.78
N LEU A 201 7.64 -45.05 -39.52
CA LEU A 201 7.46 -46.33 -40.23
C LEU A 201 8.12 -46.36 -41.61
N SER A 202 8.59 -45.23 -42.15
CA SER A 202 9.32 -45.19 -43.44
C SER A 202 10.85 -45.25 -43.29
N PHE A 203 11.40 -45.18 -42.08
CA PHE A 203 12.87 -45.19 -41.85
C PHE A 203 13.42 -46.56 -41.46
N ASN A 204 12.57 -47.59 -41.31
CA ASN A 204 12.97 -48.93 -40.90
C ASN A 204 12.76 -50.01 -41.98
N ASN A 205 12.78 -49.63 -43.27
CA ASN A 205 12.80 -50.57 -44.38
C ASN A 205 13.87 -50.18 -45.39
#